data_AF-A0A0Q6DNQ4-F1
#
_entry.id   AF-A0A0Q6DNQ4-F1
#
_cell.length_a   1.000
_cell.length_b   1.000
_cell.length_c   1.000
_cell.angle_alpha   90.00
_cell.angle_beta   90.00
_cell.angle_gamma   90.00
#
_symmetry.space_group_name_H-M   'P 1'
#
loop_
_entity.id
_entity.type
_entity.pdbx_description
1 polymer ?
#
loop_
_entity_poly.entity_id
_entity_poly.type
_entity_poly.pdbx_seq_one_letter_code
_entity_poly.pdbx_strand_id
1 'polypeptide(L)'
;MVIYTSLGFTREIGTVLQAIDVLLNWPSRRHVADYYAALDACGSALRGEASVAGAREAFRLFAEHTGILALEHFRTGAALAEGRPGDRA
;
A
#
# COMPACT_ATOMS: atom_id res chain seq x y z
N MET A 1 -8.48 0.36 5.73
CA MET A 1 -7.85 1.39 4.84
C MET A 1 -7.76 0.82 3.45
N VAL A 2 -7.66 1.64 2.40
CA VAL A 2 -7.60 1.16 1.02
C VAL A 2 -6.23 1.48 0.42
N ILE A 3 -5.63 0.50 -0.25
CA ILE A 3 -4.35 0.65 -0.96
C ILE A 3 -4.49 0.21 -2.41
N TYR A 4 -3.63 0.73 -3.28
CA TYR A 4 -3.39 0.19 -4.61
C TYR A 4 -2.45 -1.01 -4.53
N THR A 5 -2.82 -2.08 -5.22
CA THR A 5 -1.99 -3.26 -5.40
C THR A 5 -1.07 -3.09 -6.61
N SER A 6 -0.03 -3.93 -6.71
CA SER A 6 0.86 -3.98 -7.87
C SER A 6 0.16 -4.31 -9.19
N LEU A 7 -1.08 -4.80 -9.12
CA LEU A 7 -1.93 -5.13 -10.27
C LEU A 7 -2.89 -3.98 -10.66
N GLY A 8 -2.80 -2.81 -10.01
CA GLY A 8 -3.64 -1.65 -10.31
C GLY A 8 -5.05 -1.70 -9.73
N PHE A 9 -5.37 -2.73 -8.92
CA PHE A 9 -6.65 -2.82 -8.19
C PHE A 9 -6.53 -2.26 -6.79
N THR A 10 -7.63 -1.78 -6.23
CA THR A 10 -7.71 -1.40 -4.82
C THR A 10 -7.94 -2.63 -3.95
N ARG A 11 -7.32 -2.65 -2.77
CA ARG A 11 -7.52 -3.65 -1.73
C ARG A 11 -7.84 -2.98 -0.41
N GLU A 12 -8.89 -3.43 0.24
CA GLU A 12 -9.18 -3.05 1.62
C GLU A 12 -8.34 -3.87 2.59
N ILE A 13 -7.69 -3.16 3.51
CA ILE A 13 -6.90 -3.70 4.62
C ILE A 13 -7.64 -3.37 5.92
N GLY A 14 -8.27 -4.39 6.50
CA GLY A 14 -9.03 -4.32 7.75
C GLY A 14 -8.31 -4.94 8.95
N THR A 15 -7.23 -5.71 8.73
CA THR A 15 -6.51 -6.40 9.81
C THR A 15 -4.99 -6.21 9.73
N VAL A 16 -4.31 -6.39 10.87
CA VAL A 16 -2.84 -6.34 10.94
C VAL A 16 -2.20 -7.44 10.08
N LEU A 17 -2.83 -8.62 10.01
CA LEU A 17 -2.34 -9.71 9.18
C LEU A 17 -2.37 -9.37 7.68
N GLN A 18 -3.44 -8.70 7.22
CA GLN A 18 -3.53 -8.22 5.83
C GLN A 18 -2.47 -7.15 5.53
N ALA A 19 -2.12 -6.29 6.50
CA ALA A 19 -1.05 -5.31 6.35
C ALA A 19 0.32 -6.00 6.22
N ILE A 20 0.59 -7.03 7.03
CA ILE A 20 1.84 -7.80 6.95
C ILE A 20 1.97 -8.53 5.61
N ASP A 21 0.88 -9.12 5.11
CA ASP A 21 0.87 -9.74 3.78
C ASP A 21 1.31 -8.78 2.67
N VAL A 22 0.86 -7.52 2.74
CA VAL A 22 1.30 -6.47 1.79
C VAL A 22 2.79 -6.18 1.94
N LEU A 23 3.29 -6.08 3.17
CA LEU A 23 4.71 -5.83 3.44
C LEU A 23 5.58 -6.99 2.94
N LEU A 24 5.23 -8.24 3.25
CA LEU A 24 6.03 -9.40 2.84
C LEU A 24 6.10 -9.57 1.31
N ASN A 25 5.07 -9.13 0.58
CA ASN A 25 5.08 -9.12 -0.88
C ASN A 25 5.72 -7.85 -1.48
N TRP A 26 6.25 -6.94 -0.64
CA TRP A 26 6.89 -5.71 -1.10
C TRP A 26 8.31 -5.96 -1.63
N PRO A 27 8.66 -5.48 -2.84
CA PRO A 27 9.94 -5.80 -3.47
C PRO A 27 11.12 -5.26 -2.67
N SER A 28 12.14 -6.09 -2.44
CA SER A 28 13.31 -5.78 -1.60
C SER A 28 14.07 -4.51 -2.00
N ARG A 29 14.09 -4.17 -3.29
CA ARG A 29 14.71 -2.93 -3.79
C ARG A 29 14.00 -1.65 -3.32
N ARG A 30 12.80 -1.77 -2.75
CA ARG A 30 11.97 -0.67 -2.25
C ARG A 30 11.77 -0.73 -0.74
N HIS A 31 12.60 -1.52 -0.04
CA HIS A 31 12.61 -1.55 1.43
C HIS A 31 13.24 -0.26 1.94
N VAL A 32 12.40 0.71 2.29
CA VAL A 32 12.78 1.99 2.90
C VAL A 32 12.66 1.91 4.43
N ALA A 33 13.11 2.93 5.16
CA ALA A 33 13.01 2.94 6.63
C ALA A 33 11.57 2.66 7.13
N ASP A 34 10.57 3.25 6.48
CA ASP A 34 9.16 3.05 6.84
C ASP A 34 8.67 1.62 6.60
N TYR A 35 9.27 0.87 5.66
CA TYR A 35 8.95 -0.54 5.47
C TYR A 35 9.30 -1.35 6.72
N TYR A 36 10.51 -1.17 7.26
CA TYR A 36 10.95 -1.88 8.46
C TYR A 36 10.17 -1.44 9.69
N ALA A 37 9.88 -0.14 9.82
CA ALA A 37 9.04 0.39 10.90
C ALA A 37 7.61 -0.18 10.86
N ALA A 38 6.98 -0.24 9.67
CA ALA A 38 5.67 -0.83 9.50
C ALA A 38 5.66 -2.33 9.82
N LEU A 39 6.69 -3.07 9.39
CA LEU A 39 6.80 -4.50 9.64
C LEU A 39 6.97 -4.81 11.13
N ASP A 40 7.83 -4.06 11.82
CA ASP A 40 8.05 -4.21 13.26
C ASP A 40 6.79 -3.86 14.07
N ALA A 41 6.15 -2.73 13.76
CA ALA A 41 4.93 -2.31 14.43
C ALA A 41 3.78 -3.30 14.22
N CYS A 42 3.61 -3.82 12.99
CA CYS A 42 2.59 -4.83 12.72
C CYS A 42 2.90 -6.17 13.40
N GLY A 43 4.18 -6.59 13.42
CA GLY A 43 4.61 -7.81 14.11
C GLY A 43 4.36 -7.73 15.62
N SER A 44 4.68 -6.59 16.24
CA SER A 44 4.45 -6.34 17.66
C SER A 44 2.96 -6.29 18.00
N ALA A 45 2.13 -5.70 17.12
CA ALA A 45 0.69 -5.69 17.31
C ALA A 45 0.06 -7.10 17.17
N LEU A 46 0.56 -7.96 16.28
CA LEU A 46 0.12 -9.37 16.21
C LEU A 46 0.43 -10.16 17.49
N ARG A 47 1.57 -9.88 18.13
CA ARG A 47 1.95 -10.50 19.41
C ARG A 47 1.26 -9.89 20.62
N GLY A 48 0.49 -8.81 20.43
CA GLY A 48 -0.16 -8.07 21.53
C GLY A 48 0.80 -7.19 22.33
N GLU A 49 2.01 -6.96 21.84
CA GLU A 49 3.06 -6.15 22.48
C GLU A 49 2.91 -4.65 22.16
N ALA A 50 2.17 -4.32 21.10
CA ALA A 50 1.94 -2.94 20.66
C ALA A 50 0.46 -2.70 20.28
N SER A 51 0.07 -1.43 20.25
CA SER A 51 -1.28 -1.02 19.85
C SER A 51 -1.53 -1.26 18.36
N VAL A 52 -2.68 -1.86 18.04
CA VAL A 52 -3.20 -1.99 16.67
C VAL A 52 -3.30 -0.62 15.97
N ALA A 53 -3.61 0.44 16.73
CA ALA A 53 -3.67 1.79 16.19
C ALA A 53 -2.28 2.29 15.74
N GLY A 54 -1.22 1.96 16.50
CA GLY A 54 0.16 2.29 16.15
C GLY A 54 0.65 1.52 14.92
N ALA A 55 0.34 0.22 14.83
CA ALA A 55 0.63 -0.59 13.65
C ALA A 55 -0.07 -0.05 12.39
N ARG A 56 -1.33 0.37 12.54
CA ARG A 56 -2.10 0.99 11.45
C ARG A 56 -1.45 2.27 10.96
N GLU A 57 -0.97 3.12 11.88
CA GLU A 57 -0.33 4.39 11.52
C GLU A 57 1.02 4.19 10.85
N ALA A 58 1.85 3.27 11.37
CA ALA A 58 3.13 2.92 10.74
C ALA A 58 2.93 2.41 9.31
N PHE A 59 1.94 1.53 9.10
CA PHE A 59 1.59 1.05 7.76
C PHE A 59 1.06 2.16 6.85
N ARG A 60 0.27 3.11 7.39
CA ARG A 60 -0.23 4.25 6.64
C ARG A 60 0.93 5.11 6.13
N LEU A 61 1.89 5.46 6.98
CA LEU A 61 3.08 6.24 6.61
C LEU A 61 3.87 5.54 5.50
N PHE A 62 4.09 4.23 5.64
CA PHE A 62 4.67 3.40 4.58
C PHE A 62 3.88 3.51 3.26
N ALA A 63 2.55 3.39 3.32
CA ALA A 63 1.70 3.44 2.12
C ALA A 63 1.69 4.83 1.45
N GLU A 64 1.75 5.90 2.26
CA GLU A 64 1.86 7.28 1.76
C GLU A 64 3.22 7.51 1.08
N HIS A 65 4.32 7.16 1.72
CA HIS A 65 5.66 7.35 1.17
C HIS A 65 5.89 6.52 -0.10
N THR A 66 5.37 5.30 -0.14
CA THR A 66 5.49 4.43 -1.33
C THR A 66 4.47 4.75 -2.43
N GLY A 67 3.54 5.68 -2.18
CA GLY A 67 2.53 6.12 -3.14
C GLY A 67 1.44 5.09 -3.45
N ILE A 68 1.27 4.08 -2.59
CA ILE A 68 0.24 3.03 -2.76
C ILE A 68 -1.02 3.31 -1.95
N LEU A 69 -1.03 4.34 -1.09
CA LEU A 69 -2.25 4.70 -0.38
C LEU A 69 -3.30 5.18 -1.39
N ALA A 70 -4.44 4.48 -1.44
CA ALA A 70 -5.57 4.93 -2.24
C ALA A 70 -6.26 6.05 -1.45
N LEU A 71 -5.76 7.28 -1.60
CA LEU A 71 -6.50 8.46 -1.19
C LEU A 71 -7.72 8.57 -2.11
N GLU A 72 -8.89 8.84 -1.54
CA GLU A 72 -10.17 9.08 -2.25
C GLU A 72 -10.05 10.17 -3.35
N HIS A 73 -8.91 10.86 -3.45
CA HIS A 73 -8.59 11.93 -4.39
C HIS A 73 -7.49 11.62 -5.42
N PHE A 74 -6.81 10.48 -5.40
CA PHE A 74 -5.88 10.13 -6.49
C PHE A 74 -6.60 9.40 -7.62
N ARG A 75 -7.55 10.10 -8.27
CA ARG A 75 -7.92 9.86 -9.66
C ARG A 75 -6.87 10.52 -10.56
N THR A 76 -5.69 9.93 -10.73
CA THR A 76 -4.82 10.22 -11.90
C THR A 76 -3.79 9.11 -12.00
N GLY A 77 -3.88 8.30 -13.06
CA GLY A 77 -2.93 7.24 -13.37
C GLY A 77 -3.43 6.23 -14.41
N ALA A 78 -4.76 6.10 -14.57
CA ALA A 78 -5.38 5.21 -15.56
C ALA A 78 -5.97 5.95 -16.78
N ALA A 79 -5.73 7.26 -16.93
CA ALA A 79 -6.30 8.07 -18.02
C ALA A 79 -5.36 8.29 -19.23
N LEU A 80 -4.17 7.69 -19.26
CA LEU A 80 -3.21 7.88 -20.38
C LEU A 80 -3.04 6.64 -21.29
N ALA A 81 -3.89 5.62 -21.17
CA ALA A 81 -3.81 4.41 -22.01
C ALA A 81 -4.92 4.27 -23.07
N GLU A 82 -5.81 5.25 -23.23
CA GLU A 82 -6.83 5.25 -24.28
C GLU A 82 -6.69 6.46 -25.19
N GLY A 83 -5.74 6.32 -26.12
CA GLY A 83 -5.47 7.30 -27.18
C GLY A 83 -4.74 6.65 -28.34
N ARG A 84 -5.33 5.64 -28.97
CA ARG A 84 -4.89 5.20 -30.31
C ARG A 84 -6.07 5.22 -31.29
N PRO A 85 -6.30 6.32 -32.00
CA PRO A 85 -6.97 6.27 -33.29
C PRO A 85 -5.88 6.10 -34.35
N GLY A 86 -5.61 4.84 -34.70
CA GLY A 86 -5.21 4.56 -36.07
C GLY A 86 -6.49 4.51 -36.88
N ASP A 87 -6.87 5.63 -37.50
CA ASP A 87 -7.86 5.63 -38.57
C ASP A 87 -7.15 5.95 -39.87
N ARG A 88 -7.27 5.00 -40.79
CA ARG A 88 -6.70 5.01 -42.12
C ARG A 88 -7.55 5.94 -42.99
N ALA A 89 -6.91 6.82 -43.74
CA ALA A 89 -7.37 7.25 -45.06
C ALA A 89 -6.16 7.48 -45.95
#